data_AF-A0A498AM56-F1
#
_entry.id   AF-A0A498AM56-F1
#
_cell.length_a   1.000
_cell.length_b   1.000
_cell.length_c   1.000
_cell.angle_alpha   90.00
_cell.angle_beta   90.00
_cell.angle_gamma   90.00
#
_symmetry.space_group_name_H-M   'P 1'
#
loop_
_entity.id
_entity.type
_entity.pdbx_description
1 polymer ?
#
loop_
_entity_poly.entity_id
_entity_poly.type
_entity_poly.pdbx_seq_one_letter_code
_entity_poly.pdbx_strand_id
1 'polypeptide(L)' 'MTYLIALLVVALGVAGIVLGGADDSPGLQLLGVLLVVGAVVYGVRLVRRGRRAR' A
#
# COMPACT_ATOMS: atom_id res chain seq x y z
N MET A 1 -5.60 14.33 4.30
CA MET A 1 -6.33 13.33 3.50
C MET A 1 -5.41 12.30 2.86
N THR A 2 -4.42 12.70 2.06
CA THR A 2 -3.56 11.74 1.34
C THR A 2 -2.83 10.72 2.23
N TYR A 3 -2.32 11.14 3.39
CA TYR A 3 -1.68 10.22 4.35
C TYR A 3 -2.66 9.23 4.97
N LEU A 4 -3.90 9.66 5.24
CA LEU A 4 -4.95 8.78 5.75
C LEU A 4 -5.33 7.74 4.69
N ILE A 5 -5.49 8.17 3.42
CA ILE A 5 -5.75 7.25 2.30
C ILE A 5 -4.59 6.25 2.15
N ALA A 6 -3.33 6.72 2.20
CA ALA A 6 -2.16 5.84 2.12
C ALA A 6 -2.16 4.81 3.25
N LEU A 7 -2.48 5.22 4.48
CA LEU A 7 -2.58 4.32 5.63
C LEU A 7 -3.68 3.26 5.43
N LEU A 8 -4.86 3.65 4.94
CA LEU A 8 -5.96 2.73 4.67
C LEU A 8 -5.59 1.73 3.56
N VAL A 9 -4.93 2.18 2.50
CA VAL A 9 -4.47 1.30 1.42
C VAL A 9 -3.43 0.29 1.93
N VAL A 10 -2.51 0.73 2.81
CA VAL A 10 -1.55 -0.19 3.46
C VAL A 10 -2.29 -1.20 4.33
N ALA A 11 -3.26 -0.77 5.14
CA ALA A 11 -4.04 -1.66 5.99
C ALA A 11 -4.80 -2.73 5.18
N LEU A 12 -5.44 -2.33 4.07
CA LEU A 12 -6.11 -3.25 3.15
C LEU A 12 -5.12 -4.20 2.47
N GLY A 13 -3.94 -3.70 2.06
CA GLY A 13 -2.89 -4.53 1.48
C GLY A 13 -2.37 -5.58 2.45
N VAL A 14 -2.12 -5.20 3.71
CA VAL A 14 -1.73 -6.14 4.78
C VAL A 14 -2.83 -7.17 5.03
N ALA A 15 -4.10 -6.74 5.11
CA ALA A 15 -5.22 -7.67 5.24
C ALA A 15 -5.28 -8.65 4.07
N GLY A 16 -5.06 -8.20 2.84
CA GLY A 16 -4.96 -9.06 1.65
C GLY A 16 -3.80 -10.06 1.73
N ILE A 17 -2.64 -9.66 2.25
CA ILE A 17 -1.51 -10.60 2.43
C ILE A 17 -1.86 -11.70 3.44
N VAL A 18 -2.44 -11.32 4.58
CA VAL A 18 -2.77 -12.25 5.67
C VAL A 18 -3.91 -13.17 5.26
N LEU A 19 -5.02 -12.62 4.75
CA LEU A 19 -6.17 -13.41 4.34
C LEU A 19 -5.85 -14.30 3.13
N GLY A 20 -4.99 -13.83 2.21
CA GLY A 20 -4.60 -14.62 1.03
C GLY A 20 -3.65 -15.75 1.39
N GLY A 21 -2.79 -15.54 2.39
CA GLY A 21 -2.00 -16.62 2.97
C GLY A 21 -2.84 -17.61 3.78
N ALA A 22 -3.90 -17.16 4.44
CA ALA A 22 -4.80 -18.03 5.20
C ALA A 22 -5.72 -18.88 4.29
N ASP A 23 -6.00 -18.39 3.08
CA ASP A 23 -6.88 -19.02 2.09
C ASP A 23 -6.09 -19.72 0.95
N ASP A 24 -4.76 -19.83 1.08
CA ASP A 24 -3.85 -20.35 0.05
C ASP A 24 -4.09 -19.73 -1.36
N SER A 25 -4.60 -18.50 -1.41
CA SER A 25 -5.00 -17.82 -2.63
C SER A 25 -3.88 -16.87 -3.09
N PRO A 26 -3.01 -17.29 -4.03
CA PRO A 26 -1.84 -16.52 -4.42
C PRO A 26 -2.20 -15.16 -5.04
N GLY A 27 -3.39 -15.05 -5.64
CA GLY A 27 -3.88 -13.80 -6.23
C GLY A 27 -4.18 -12.71 -5.20
N LEU A 28 -4.85 -13.06 -4.10
CA LEU A 28 -5.20 -12.10 -3.06
C LEU A 28 -3.94 -11.67 -2.28
N GLN A 29 -3.01 -12.60 -2.06
CA GLN A 29 -1.73 -12.31 -1.46
C GLN A 29 -0.89 -11.37 -2.34
N LEU A 30 -0.82 -11.62 -3.65
CA LEU A 30 -0.14 -10.75 -4.62
C LEU A 30 -0.77 -9.35 -4.67
N LEU A 31 -2.10 -9.27 -4.73
CA LEU A 31 -2.82 -7.99 -4.69
C LEU A 31 -2.49 -7.22 -3.41
N GLY A 32 -2.46 -7.91 -2.27
CA GLY A 32 -2.07 -7.31 -1.00
C GLY A 32 -0.68 -6.70 -1.04
N VAL A 33 0.31 -7.43 -1.55
CA VAL A 33 1.69 -6.93 -1.74
C VAL A 33 1.72 -5.71 -2.66
N LEU A 34 1.03 -5.76 -3.80
CA LEU A 34 0.99 -4.65 -4.76
C LEU A 34 0.40 -3.38 -4.15
N LEU A 35 -0.66 -3.50 -3.34
CA LEU A 35 -1.26 -2.36 -2.65
C LEU A 35 -0.28 -1.73 -1.65
N VAL A 36 0.40 -2.54 -0.83
CA VAL A 36 1.39 -2.04 0.13
C VAL A 36 2.53 -1.32 -0.58
N VAL A 37 3.14 -1.97 -1.58
CA VAL A 37 4.27 -1.40 -2.32
C VAL A 37 3.85 -0.12 -3.05
N GLY A 38 2.69 -0.13 -3.71
CA GLY A 38 2.15 1.02 -4.42
C GLY A 38 1.92 2.22 -3.50
N ALA A 39 1.33 1.99 -2.32
CA ALA A 39 1.10 3.04 -1.33
C ALA A 39 2.42 3.65 -0.82
N VAL A 40 3.42 2.82 -0.53
CA VAL A 40 4.75 3.29 -0.09
C VAL A 40 5.42 4.11 -1.18
N VAL A 41 5.48 3.61 -2.41
CA VAL A 41 6.09 4.32 -3.54
C VAL A 41 5.39 5.66 -3.79
N TYR A 42 4.05 5.67 -3.76
CA TYR A 42 3.27 6.88 -3.93
C TYR A 42 3.53 7.89 -2.81
N GLY A 43 3.53 7.45 -1.54
CA GLY A 43 3.84 8.28 -0.39
C GLY A 43 5.24 8.91 -0.48
N VAL A 44 6.25 8.12 -0.84
CA VAL A 44 7.62 8.61 -1.05
C VAL A 44 7.67 9.67 -2.16
N ARG A 45 7.00 9.42 -3.30
CA ARG A 45 6.92 10.39 -4.40
C ARG A 45 6.27 11.70 -3.96
N LEU A 46 5.20 11.63 -3.17
CA LEU A 46 4.50 12.80 -2.65
C LEU A 46 5.42 13.66 -1.76
N VAL A 47 6.12 13.03 -0.80
CA VAL A 47 7.06 13.72 0.08
C VAL A 47 8.21 14.34 -0.72
N ARG A 48 8.77 13.61 -1.69
CA ARG A 48 9.86 14.13 -2.55
C ARG A 48 9.42 15.33 -3.40
N ARG A 49 8.19 15.33 -3.92
CA ARG A 49 7.64 16.47 -4.68
C ARG A 49 7.43 17.68 -3.78
N GLY A 50 6.89 17.49 -2.58
CA GLY A 50 6.72 18.57 -1.60
C GLY A 50 8.04 19.21 -1.16
N ARG A 51 9.14 18.43 -1.11
CA ARG A 51 10.48 18.94 -0.79
C ARG A 51 11.17 19.69 -1.95
N ARG A 52 10.80 19.44 -3.21
CA ARG A 52 11.35 20.16 -4.38
C ARG A 52 10.63 21.48 -4.67
N ALA A 53 9.41 21.63 -4.16
CA ALA A 53 8.61 22.84 -4.32
C ALA A 53 8.80 23.86 -3.18
N ARG A 54 9.62 23.50 -2.17
CA ARG A 54 10.12 24.39 -1.11
C ARG A 54 11.58 24.70 -1.39
#